data_AF-A0A2N0HT36-F1
#
_entry.id   AF-A0A2N0HT36-F1
#
_cell.length_a   1.000
_cell.length_b   1.000
_cell.length_c   1.000
_cell.angle_alpha   90.00
_cell.angle_beta   90.00
_cell.angle_gamma   90.00
#
_symmetry.space_group_name_H-M   'P 1'
#
loop_
_entity.id
_entity.type
_entity.pdbx_description
1 polymer ?
#
loop_
_entity_poly.entity_id
_entity_poly.type
_entity_poly.pdbx_seq_one_letter_code
_entity_poly.pdbx_strand_id
1 'polypeptide(L)'
;MGTWALDAFGNDYAMDWAQDLHEYKTLELVETTLDNVIDSQQAELEAPFAAEALAALEVIARLQGKPGENDPATAEVDAWVAACKKKVTPPLLEKARLAFERIMAESSELRQLWQDSEHFTDWQADVAALRARVLGQDA
;
A
#
# COMPACT_ATOMS: atom_id res chain seq x y z
N MET A 1 5.62 -16.09 -7.52
CA MET A 1 4.81 -15.67 -6.35
C MET A 1 3.97 -16.85 -5.88
N GLY A 2 4.31 -17.49 -4.76
CA GLY A 2 3.75 -18.80 -4.41
C GLY A 2 2.32 -18.79 -3.83
N THR A 3 1.87 -17.67 -3.27
CA THR A 3 0.59 -17.60 -2.51
C THR A 3 0.01 -16.20 -2.36
N TRP A 4 0.54 -15.18 -3.04
CA TRP A 4 0.07 -13.81 -2.82
C TRP A 4 -1.31 -13.60 -3.42
N ALA A 5 -2.26 -13.10 -2.64
CA ALA A 5 -3.51 -12.61 -3.19
C ALA A 5 -3.26 -11.29 -3.93
N LEU A 6 -4.21 -10.90 -4.78
CA LEU A 6 -4.11 -9.67 -5.57
C LEU A 6 -4.28 -8.42 -4.69
N ASP A 7 -5.00 -8.55 -3.57
CA ASP A 7 -5.19 -7.46 -2.62
C ASP A 7 -3.91 -7.15 -1.82
N ALA A 8 -3.86 -5.93 -1.28
CA ALA A 8 -2.69 -5.41 -0.59
C ALA A 8 -2.26 -6.23 0.65
N PHE A 9 -3.17 -6.94 1.31
CA PHE A 9 -2.92 -7.72 2.54
C PHE A 9 -2.77 -9.22 2.29
N GLY A 10 -2.84 -9.65 1.02
CA GLY A 10 -2.66 -11.02 0.58
C GLY A 10 -1.25 -11.59 0.69
N ASN A 11 -0.35 -10.96 1.44
CA ASN A 11 1.05 -11.35 1.60
C ASN A 11 1.51 -11.16 3.05
N ASP A 12 2.55 -11.91 3.45
CA ASP A 12 3.12 -11.90 4.80
C ASP A 12 3.71 -10.54 5.19
N TYR A 13 4.39 -9.85 4.28
CA TYR A 13 4.95 -8.52 4.56
C TYR A 13 3.88 -7.50 4.97
N ALA A 14 2.77 -7.45 4.25
CA ALA A 14 1.66 -6.56 4.56
C ALA A 14 0.95 -6.93 5.88
N MET A 15 0.87 -8.22 6.19
CA MET A 15 0.29 -8.70 7.44
C MET A 15 1.19 -8.37 8.64
N ASP A 16 2.51 -8.52 8.52
CA ASP A 16 3.47 -8.13 9.55
C ASP A 16 3.43 -6.60 9.77
N TRP A 17 3.38 -5.82 8.69
CA TRP A 17 3.21 -4.37 8.76
C TRP A 17 1.89 -3.95 9.44
N ALA A 18 0.79 -4.69 9.21
CA ALA A 18 -0.49 -4.44 9.85
C ALA A 18 -0.41 -4.63 11.38
N GLN A 19 0.36 -5.62 11.84
CA GLN A 19 0.60 -5.82 13.27
C GLN A 19 1.36 -4.65 13.88
N ASP A 20 2.40 -4.17 13.20
CA ASP A 20 3.17 -3.01 13.64
C ASP A 20 2.30 -1.75 13.73
N LEU A 21 1.36 -1.56 12.78
CA LEU A 21 0.45 -0.41 12.77
C LEU A 21 -0.32 -0.24 14.08
N HIS A 22 -0.68 -1.33 14.76
CA HIS A 22 -1.40 -1.29 16.02
C HIS A 22 -0.60 -0.65 17.17
N GLU A 23 0.73 -0.62 17.09
CA GLU A 23 1.58 0.05 18.06
C GLU A 23 1.54 1.59 17.93
N TYR A 24 1.12 2.08 16.76
CA TYR A 24 1.04 3.51 16.46
C TYR A 24 -0.36 4.07 16.68
N LYS A 25 -0.44 5.34 17.11
CA LYS A 25 -1.71 6.10 17.27
C LYS A 25 -1.82 7.27 16.29
N THR A 26 -0.84 7.40 15.41
CA THR A 26 -0.62 8.50 14.47
C THR A 26 -0.36 7.90 13.08
N LEU A 27 -0.22 8.76 12.07
CA LEU A 27 0.11 8.35 10.71
C LEU A 27 1.63 8.15 10.52
N GLU A 28 2.40 8.07 11.59
CA GLU A 28 3.87 8.00 11.55
C GLU A 28 4.38 6.78 10.80
N LEU A 29 3.83 5.60 11.08
CA LEU A 29 4.20 4.38 10.34
C LEU A 29 3.83 4.50 8.86
N VAL A 30 2.61 4.97 8.55
CA VAL A 30 2.16 5.20 7.17
C VAL A 30 3.11 6.15 6.43
N GLU A 31 3.46 7.28 7.05
CA GLU A 31 4.36 8.28 6.46
C GLU A 31 5.76 7.71 6.24
N THR A 32 6.30 6.99 7.23
CA THR A 32 7.66 6.42 7.17
C THR A 32 7.76 5.30 6.14
N THR A 33 6.74 4.45 6.03
CA THR A 33 6.67 3.40 5.00
C THR A 33 6.67 3.98 3.60
N LEU A 34 5.93 5.07 3.35
CA LEU A 34 5.97 5.75 2.06
C LEU A 34 7.34 6.39 1.80
N ASP A 35 7.93 7.04 2.81
CA ASP A 35 9.24 7.66 2.69
C ASP A 35 10.33 6.63 2.36
N ASN A 36 10.29 5.43 2.97
CA ASN A 36 11.22 4.33 2.65
C ASN A 36 11.22 3.96 1.16
N VAL A 37 10.06 4.00 0.52
CA VAL A 37 9.92 3.72 -0.92
C VAL A 37 10.38 4.90 -1.78
N ILE A 38 9.98 6.12 -1.41
CA ILE A 38 10.27 7.34 -2.17
C ILE A 38 11.78 7.64 -2.16
N ASP A 39 12.38 7.60 -0.98
CA ASP A 39 13.76 7.99 -0.72
C ASP A 39 14.77 6.86 -0.93
N SER A 40 14.32 5.66 -1.31
CA SER A 40 15.21 4.52 -1.60
C SER A 40 16.25 4.89 -2.67
N GLN A 41 17.53 4.86 -2.29
CA GLN A 41 18.65 5.11 -3.21
C GLN A 41 19.16 3.82 -3.88
N GLN A 42 18.51 2.68 -3.60
CA GLN A 42 18.86 1.41 -4.22
C GLN A 42 18.53 1.43 -5.71
N ALA A 43 19.29 0.66 -6.49
CA ALA A 43 19.05 0.52 -7.93
C ALA A 43 17.69 -0.12 -8.23
N GLU A 44 17.22 -0.96 -7.31
CA GLU A 44 15.94 -1.65 -7.36
C GLU A 44 15.20 -1.48 -6.03
N LEU A 45 13.89 -1.30 -6.10
CA LEU A 45 12.99 -1.30 -4.94
C LEU A 45 12.61 -2.75 -4.63
N GLU A 46 13.09 -3.26 -3.50
CA GLU A 46 12.81 -4.62 -3.06
C GLU A 46 11.31 -4.84 -2.79
N ALA A 47 10.86 -6.07 -3.03
CA ALA A 47 9.46 -6.46 -2.94
C ALA A 47 8.81 -6.21 -1.57
N PRO A 48 9.48 -6.43 -0.42
CA PRO A 48 8.90 -6.15 0.89
C PRO A 48 8.49 -4.68 1.05
N PHE A 49 9.36 -3.73 0.71
CA PHE A 49 9.06 -2.30 0.84
C PHE A 49 7.89 -1.88 -0.06
N ALA A 50 7.80 -2.43 -1.27
CA ALA A 50 6.69 -2.17 -2.16
C ALA A 50 5.37 -2.76 -1.64
N ALA A 51 5.40 -3.96 -1.04
CA ALA A 51 4.23 -4.60 -0.45
C ALA A 51 3.72 -3.84 0.78
N GLU A 52 4.60 -3.45 1.71
CA GLU A 52 4.26 -2.63 2.87
C GLU A 52 3.68 -1.28 2.46
N ALA A 53 4.23 -0.64 1.42
CA ALA A 53 3.70 0.61 0.91
C ALA A 53 2.30 0.46 0.31
N LEU A 54 1.99 -0.64 -0.39
CA LEU A 54 0.62 -0.92 -0.84
C LEU A 54 -0.34 -1.07 0.35
N ALA A 55 0.08 -1.73 1.43
CA ALA A 55 -0.70 -1.83 2.66
C ALA A 55 -0.94 -0.44 3.28
N ALA A 56 0.09 0.40 3.37
CA ALA A 56 -0.02 1.78 3.86
C ALA A 56 -0.97 2.64 3.01
N LEU A 57 -0.94 2.45 1.69
CA LEU A 57 -1.83 3.12 0.73
C LEU A 57 -3.29 2.67 0.91
N GLU A 58 -3.54 1.38 1.19
CA GLU A 58 -4.87 0.88 1.53
C GLU A 58 -5.40 1.50 2.83
N VAL A 59 -4.55 1.70 3.86
CA VAL A 59 -4.92 2.45 5.07
C VAL A 59 -5.32 3.88 4.75
N ILE A 60 -4.59 4.56 3.86
CA ILE A 60 -4.95 5.93 3.40
C ILE A 60 -6.31 5.93 2.70
N ALA A 61 -6.60 4.93 1.85
CA ALA A 61 -7.90 4.80 1.20
C ALA A 61 -9.04 4.62 2.23
N ARG A 62 -8.83 3.76 3.23
CA ARG A 62 -9.78 3.51 4.33
C ARG A 62 -10.02 4.76 5.18
N LEU A 63 -8.97 5.50 5.54
CA LEU A 63 -9.09 6.79 6.25
C LEU A 63 -9.85 7.86 5.47
N GLN A 64 -9.85 7.79 4.13
CA GLN A 64 -10.64 8.66 3.26
C GLN A 64 -12.09 8.17 3.07
N GLY A 65 -12.50 7.08 3.73
CA GLY A 65 -13.83 6.49 3.61
C GLY A 65 -14.05 5.74 2.29
N LYS A 66 -12.96 5.31 1.63
CA LYS A 66 -12.99 4.53 0.38
C LYS A 66 -12.28 3.18 0.59
N PRO A 67 -12.78 2.33 1.52
CA PRO A 67 -12.17 1.02 1.77
C PRO A 67 -12.22 0.14 0.52
N GLY A 68 -11.32 -0.84 0.45
CA GLY A 68 -11.36 -1.91 -0.53
C GLY A 68 -12.41 -2.95 -0.16
N GLU A 69 -12.16 -4.21 -0.53
CA GLU A 69 -13.00 -5.30 -0.07
C GLU A 69 -12.87 -5.50 1.45
N ASN A 70 -13.98 -5.86 2.07
CA ASN A 70 -14.00 -6.22 3.49
C ASN A 70 -13.56 -7.67 3.62
N ASP A 71 -12.32 -7.88 4.05
CA ASP A 71 -11.74 -9.19 4.29
C ASP A 71 -11.38 -9.36 5.78
N PRO A 72 -11.55 -10.55 6.39
CA PRO A 72 -11.05 -10.84 7.74
C PRO A 72 -9.58 -10.44 8.00
N ALA A 73 -8.70 -10.54 7.00
CA ALA A 73 -7.30 -10.11 7.07
C ALA A 73 -7.16 -8.61 7.33
N THR A 74 -8.16 -7.80 6.94
CA THR A 74 -8.16 -6.34 7.09
C THR A 74 -8.91 -5.85 8.33
N ALA A 75 -9.53 -6.75 9.11
CA ALA A 75 -10.37 -6.39 10.25
C ALA A 75 -9.61 -5.62 11.34
N GLU A 76 -8.34 -5.98 11.56
CA GLU A 76 -7.43 -5.33 12.48
C GLU A 76 -7.12 -3.89 12.04
N VAL A 77 -6.80 -3.72 10.76
CA VAL A 77 -6.59 -2.41 10.12
C VAL A 77 -7.86 -1.55 10.18
N ASP A 78 -9.04 -2.13 9.96
CA ASP A 78 -10.32 -1.42 10.08
C ASP A 78 -10.58 -0.90 11.48
N ALA A 79 -10.29 -1.71 12.50
CA ALA A 79 -10.40 -1.29 13.89
C ALA A 79 -9.45 -0.13 14.20
N TRP A 80 -8.23 -0.18 13.66
CA TRP A 80 -7.27 0.91 13.79
C TRP A 80 -7.76 2.19 13.09
N VAL A 81 -8.22 2.09 11.84
CA VAL A 81 -8.77 3.21 11.06
C VAL A 81 -9.95 3.85 11.79
N ALA A 82 -10.86 3.05 12.35
CA ALA A 82 -12.01 3.54 13.12
C ALA A 82 -11.59 4.28 14.41
N ALA A 83 -10.49 3.85 15.04
CA ALA A 83 -9.93 4.51 16.22
C ALA A 83 -9.08 5.76 15.87
N CYS A 84 -8.54 5.82 14.66
CA CYS A 84 -7.66 6.89 14.22
C CYS A 84 -8.44 8.20 14.00
N LYS A 85 -8.08 9.23 14.75
CA LYS A 85 -8.70 10.58 14.63
C LYS A 85 -7.96 11.49 13.65
N LYS A 86 -6.91 10.98 12.99
CA LYS A 86 -6.09 11.76 12.06
C LYS A 86 -6.78 11.82 10.70
N LYS A 87 -6.56 12.94 10.01
CA LYS A 87 -7.04 13.13 8.65
C LYS A 87 -5.88 13.00 7.69
N VAL A 88 -6.15 12.42 6.54
CA VAL A 88 -5.22 12.42 5.40
C VAL A 88 -5.02 13.88 4.96
N THR A 89 -3.75 14.27 4.80
CA THR A 89 -3.35 15.63 4.45
C THR A 89 -2.85 15.69 3.01
N PRO A 90 -2.89 16.86 2.33
CA PRO A 90 -2.36 16.99 0.98
C PRO A 90 -0.88 16.55 0.83
N PRO A 91 0.04 16.86 1.78
CA PRO A 91 1.40 16.33 1.72
C PRO A 91 1.46 14.79 1.75
N LEU A 92 0.59 14.14 2.52
CA LEU A 92 0.51 12.68 2.56
C LEU A 92 0.01 12.10 1.22
N LEU A 93 -0.94 12.77 0.56
CA LEU A 93 -1.39 12.36 -0.77
C LEU A 93 -0.30 12.51 -1.83
N GLU A 94 0.55 13.53 -1.70
CA GLU A 94 1.69 13.69 -2.60
C GLU A 94 2.73 12.57 -2.42
N LYS A 95 3.01 12.18 -1.15
CA LYS A 95 3.81 10.98 -0.88
C LYS A 95 3.18 9.73 -1.49
N ALA A 96 1.86 9.57 -1.34
CA ALA A 96 1.15 8.43 -1.92
C ALA A 96 1.32 8.37 -3.46
N ARG A 97 1.22 9.51 -4.15
CA ARG A 97 1.46 9.61 -5.60
C ARG A 97 2.86 9.13 -5.98
N LEU A 98 3.88 9.64 -5.30
CA LEU A 98 5.27 9.26 -5.55
C LEU A 98 5.54 7.78 -5.25
N ALA A 99 4.94 7.24 -4.19
CA ALA A 99 5.05 5.82 -3.86
C ALA A 99 4.44 4.92 -4.94
N PHE A 100 3.26 5.25 -5.48
CA PHE A 100 2.69 4.49 -6.60
C PHE A 100 3.62 4.50 -7.83
N GLU A 101 4.22 5.65 -8.15
CA GLU A 101 5.17 5.76 -9.27
C GLU A 101 6.39 4.85 -9.07
N ARG A 102 6.90 4.77 -7.85
CA ARG A 102 8.03 3.88 -7.50
C ARG A 102 7.66 2.41 -7.55
N ILE A 103 6.50 2.02 -7.02
CA ILE A 103 6.01 0.63 -7.02
C ILE A 103 5.73 0.15 -8.46
N MET A 104 5.24 1.04 -9.33
CA MET A 104 4.92 0.71 -10.72
C MET A 104 6.10 0.89 -11.69
N ALA A 105 7.25 1.36 -11.21
CA ALA A 105 8.46 1.50 -12.02
C ALA A 105 9.04 0.13 -12.39
N GLU A 106 9.75 0.07 -13.53
CA GLU A 106 10.44 -1.16 -13.97
C GLU A 106 11.50 -1.63 -12.97
N SER A 107 12.06 -0.70 -12.18
CA SER A 107 13.01 -0.98 -11.10
C SER A 107 12.34 -1.42 -9.79
N SER A 108 11.09 -1.90 -9.81
CA SER A 108 10.45 -2.51 -8.65
C SER A 108 10.49 -4.02 -8.78
N GLU A 109 11.16 -4.67 -7.82
CA GLU A 109 11.21 -6.13 -7.72
C GLU A 109 9.79 -6.69 -7.61
N LEU A 110 8.91 -6.06 -6.82
CA LEU A 110 7.51 -6.49 -6.72
C LEU A 110 6.80 -6.54 -8.07
N ARG A 111 6.94 -5.48 -8.87
CA ARG A 111 6.37 -5.42 -10.22
C ARG A 111 6.96 -6.50 -11.11
N GLN A 112 8.27 -6.75 -11.06
CA GLN A 112 8.93 -7.79 -11.84
C GLN A 112 8.42 -9.19 -11.45
N LEU A 113 8.28 -9.48 -10.16
CA LEU A 113 7.73 -10.73 -9.66
C LEU A 113 6.30 -10.98 -10.15
N TRP A 114 5.47 -9.95 -10.22
CA TRP A 114 4.12 -10.05 -10.80
C TRP A 114 4.16 -10.15 -12.33
N GLN A 115 5.09 -9.46 -13.00
CA GLN A 115 5.28 -9.53 -14.45
C GLN A 115 5.64 -10.94 -14.93
N ASP A 116 6.37 -11.70 -14.10
CA ASP A 116 6.70 -13.10 -14.37
C ASP A 116 5.54 -14.08 -14.06
N SER A 117 4.40 -13.57 -13.57
CA SER A 117 3.20 -14.37 -13.27
C SER A 117 2.11 -14.22 -14.34
N GLU A 118 1.18 -15.17 -14.39
CA GLU A 118 0.00 -15.09 -15.26
C GLU A 118 -1.02 -14.00 -14.84
N HIS A 119 -0.88 -13.47 -13.62
CA HIS A 119 -1.80 -12.52 -13.01
C HIS A 119 -1.32 -11.07 -13.08
N PHE A 120 -0.29 -10.77 -13.87
CA PHE A 120 0.29 -9.42 -13.93
C PHE A 120 -0.76 -8.34 -14.23
N THR A 121 -1.63 -8.59 -15.21
CA THR A 121 -2.67 -7.64 -15.62
C THR A 121 -3.69 -7.41 -14.51
N ASP A 122 -4.06 -8.46 -13.78
CA ASP A 122 -5.01 -8.37 -12.67
C ASP A 122 -4.40 -7.58 -11.50
N TRP A 123 -3.14 -7.83 -11.18
CA TRP A 123 -2.41 -7.07 -10.16
C TRP A 123 -2.28 -5.59 -10.52
N GLN A 124 -1.95 -5.27 -11.79
CA GLN A 124 -1.91 -3.88 -12.25
C GLN A 124 -3.27 -3.19 -12.13
N ALA A 125 -4.36 -3.91 -12.41
CA ALA A 125 -5.71 -3.39 -12.25
C ALA A 125 -6.06 -3.13 -10.77
N ASP A 126 -5.65 -4.00 -9.86
CA ASP A 126 -5.85 -3.80 -8.42
C ASP A 126 -5.08 -2.58 -7.89
N VAL A 127 -3.79 -2.46 -8.24
CA VAL A 127 -2.97 -1.28 -7.88
C VAL A 127 -3.58 0.01 -8.46
N ALA A 128 -4.10 -0.03 -9.69
CA ALA A 128 -4.78 1.11 -10.29
C ALA A 128 -6.09 1.46 -9.57
N ALA A 129 -6.87 0.47 -9.15
CA ALA A 129 -8.09 0.67 -8.38
C ALA A 129 -7.79 1.27 -6.99
N LEU A 130 -6.74 0.79 -6.33
CA LEU A 130 -6.24 1.38 -5.08
C LEU A 130 -5.80 2.83 -5.29
N ARG A 131 -5.01 3.12 -6.34
CA ARG A 131 -4.59 4.48 -6.68
C ARG A 131 -5.78 5.42 -6.89
N ALA A 132 -6.82 4.97 -7.60
CA ALA A 132 -8.03 5.76 -7.82
C ALA A 132 -8.80 6.05 -6.52
N ARG A 133 -8.82 5.10 -5.57
CA ARG A 133 -9.41 5.32 -4.24
C ARG A 133 -8.60 6.34 -3.44
N VAL A 134 -7.27 6.25 -3.47
CA VAL A 134 -6.37 7.14 -2.70
C VAL A 134 -6.32 8.56 -3.28
N LEU A 135 -6.10 8.72 -4.59
CA LEU A 135 -5.82 10.02 -5.22
C LEU A 135 -7.02 10.61 -5.98
N GLY A 136 -8.06 9.82 -6.27
CA GLY A 136 -9.16 10.19 -7.16
C GLY A 136 -8.96 9.69 -8.60
N GLN A 137 -10.04 9.69 -9.39
CA GLN A 137 -10.05 9.13 -10.76
C GLN A 137 -9.33 10.01 -11.80
N ASP A 138 -8.91 11.22 -11.45
CA ASP A 138 -8.30 12.21 -12.36
C ASP A 138 -6.85 12.61 -11.98
N ALA A 139 -6.24 11.90 -11.01
CA ALA A 139 -4.87 12.17 -10.54
C ALA A 139 -3.83 11.33 -11.27
#